data_AF-A0A0S8F233-F1
#
_entry.id   AF-A0A0S8F233-F1
#
_cell.length_a   1.000
_cell.length_b   1.000
_cell.length_c   1.000
_cell.angle_alpha   90.00
_cell.angle_beta   90.00
_cell.angle_gamma   90.00
#
_symmetry.space_group_name_H-M   'P 1'
#
loop_
_entity.id
_entity.type
_entity.pdbx_description
1 polymer ?
#
loop_
_entity_poly.entity_id
_entity_poly.type
_entity_poly.pdbx_seq_one_letter_code
_entity_poly.pdbx_strand_id
1 'polypeptide(L)'
;MLFTAILVCFYFVYLLLRIDPKLIYQSQEPVFFFERHFFNEFLGYPGGPNEVISRFLSQFFYHSWTGALLLVLVFASVTWNTKLLIRSINSNRPLLFLHLVPSAFLLASHSDYKFPLALTLG
;
A
#
# COMPACT_ATOMS: atom_id res chain seq x y z
N MET A 1 -2.62 -3.93 20.99
CA MET A 1 -1.62 -2.86 20.80
C MET A 1 -0.24 -3.46 20.59
N LEU A 2 0.27 -4.26 21.54
CA LEU A 2 1.62 -4.86 21.41
C LEU A 2 1.74 -5.88 20.26
N PHE A 3 0.78 -6.80 20.13
CA PHE A 3 0.76 -7.78 19.03
C PHE A 3 0.73 -7.13 17.63
N THR A 4 -0.10 -6.09 17.46
CA THR A 4 -0.19 -5.35 16.19
C THR A 4 1.09 -4.59 15.86
N ALA A 5 1.78 -4.04 16.86
CA ALA A 5 3.06 -3.37 16.66
C ALA A 5 4.17 -4.35 16.27
N ILE A 6 4.22 -5.53 16.89
CA ILE A 6 5.16 -6.60 16.52
C ILE A 6 4.94 -7.04 15.07
N LEU A 7 3.69 -7.21 14.67
CA LEU A 7 3.32 -7.66 13.32
C LEU A 7 3.68 -6.60 12.27
N VAL A 8 3.43 -5.32 12.56
CA VAL A 8 3.86 -4.19 11.72
C VAL A 8 5.39 -4.12 11.59
N CYS A 9 6.11 -4.30 12.69
CA CYS A 9 7.58 -4.34 12.69
C CYS A 9 8.10 -5.53 11.86
N PHE A 10 7.49 -6.70 12.01
CA PHE A 10 7.81 -7.88 11.21
C PHE A 10 7.57 -7.63 9.71
N TYR A 11 6.43 -7.03 9.34
CA TYR A 11 6.17 -6.64 7.95
C TYR A 11 7.19 -5.64 7.42
N PHE A 12 7.58 -4.64 8.23
CA PHE A 12 8.60 -3.68 7.84
C PHE A 12 9.94 -4.36 7.54
N VAL A 13 10.42 -5.21 8.44
CA VAL A 13 11.67 -5.94 8.29
C VAL A 13 11.61 -6.89 7.08
N TYR A 14 10.48 -7.59 6.90
CA TYR A 14 10.28 -8.48 5.75
C TYR A 14 10.30 -7.72 4.43
N LEU A 15 9.56 -6.61 4.32
CA LEU A 15 9.52 -5.77 3.12
C LEU A 15 10.89 -5.20 2.80
N LEU A 16 11.62 -4.75 3.83
CA LEU A 16 12.95 -4.15 3.67
C LEU A 16 13.99 -5.17 3.22
N LEU A 17 14.03 -6.36 3.82
CA LEU A 17 15.09 -7.35 3.57
C LEU A 17 14.78 -8.31 2.42
N ARG A 18 13.51 -8.63 2.18
CA ARG A 18 13.13 -9.68 1.22
C ARG A 18 12.64 -9.12 -0.12
N ILE A 19 11.80 -8.09 -0.06
CA ILE A 19 11.20 -7.51 -1.26
C ILE A 19 12.12 -6.42 -1.82
N ASP A 20 12.71 -5.58 -0.98
CA ASP A 20 13.49 -4.41 -1.42
C ASP A 20 12.66 -3.52 -2.36
N PRO A 21 11.91 -2.54 -1.82
CA PRO A 21 11.02 -1.67 -2.60
C PRO A 21 11.69 -0.94 -3.76
N LYS A 22 13.03 -0.82 -3.74
CA LYS A 22 13.80 -0.28 -4.85
C LYS A 22 13.63 -1.10 -6.14
N LEU A 23 13.46 -2.42 -6.04
CA LEU A 23 13.20 -3.29 -7.20
C LEU A 23 11.82 -3.01 -7.82
N ILE A 24 10.83 -2.63 -7.00
CA ILE A 24 9.51 -2.21 -7.49
C ILE A 24 9.66 -0.92 -8.30
N TYR A 25 10.45 0.04 -7.80
CA TYR A 25 10.73 1.30 -8.50
C TYR A 25 11.42 1.07 -9.86
N GLN A 26 12.43 0.19 -9.89
CA GLN A 26 13.15 -0.15 -11.13
C GLN A 26 12.28 -0.91 -12.14
N SER A 27 11.34 -1.73 -11.66
CA SER A 27 10.48 -2.54 -12.53
C SER A 27 9.33 -1.72 -13.13
N GLN A 28 8.74 -0.81 -12.36
CA GLN A 28 7.55 -0.06 -12.77
C GLN A 28 7.88 1.30 -13.40
N GLU A 29 9.11 1.81 -13.22
CA GLU A 29 9.60 3.13 -13.64
C GLU A 29 8.52 4.24 -13.54
N PRO A 30 7.90 4.42 -12.36
CA PRO A 30 6.75 5.29 -12.24
C PRO A 30 7.20 6.75 -12.35
N VAL A 31 6.81 7.41 -13.44
CA VAL A 31 7.13 8.81 -13.68
C VAL A 31 6.05 9.71 -13.09
N PHE A 32 6.45 10.73 -12.34
CA PHE A 32 5.58 11.76 -11.78
C PHE A 32 6.09 13.14 -12.16
N PHE A 33 5.19 13.97 -12.72
CA PHE A 33 5.49 15.36 -13.07
C PHE A 33 4.53 16.31 -12.36
N PHE A 34 5.06 17.43 -11.86
CA PHE A 34 4.27 18.52 -11.28
C PHE A 34 3.67 19.46 -12.34
N GLU A 35 3.43 18.97 -13.56
CA GLU A 35 2.91 19.77 -14.66
C GLU A 35 1.39 19.66 -14.78
N ARG A 36 0.76 20.78 -15.16
CA ARG A 36 -0.71 20.85 -15.30
C ARG A 36 -1.25 19.95 -16.41
N HIS A 37 -0.46 19.70 -17.46
CA HIS A 37 -0.83 18.76 -18.53
C HIS A 37 -0.90 17.33 -18.03
N PHE A 38 0.06 16.92 -17.18
CA PHE A 38 0.05 15.62 -16.53
C PHE A 38 -1.23 15.42 -15.72
N PHE A 39 -1.59 16.36 -14.82
CA PHE A 39 -2.82 16.21 -14.03
C PHE A 39 -4.09 16.16 -14.89
N ASN A 40 -4.20 16.96 -15.95
CA ASN A 40 -5.40 16.97 -16.80
C ASN A 40 -5.61 15.64 -17.53
N GLU A 41 -4.54 14.95 -17.91
CA GLU A 41 -4.60 13.64 -18.56
C GLU A 41 -5.23 12.58 -17.64
N PHE A 42 -4.86 12.59 -16.34
CA PHE A 42 -5.39 11.66 -15.35
C PHE A 42 -6.72 12.08 -14.73
N LEU A 43 -7.04 13.37 -14.69
CA LEU A 43 -8.34 13.84 -14.18
C LEU A 43 -9.50 13.58 -15.17
N GLY A 44 -9.19 13.20 -16.41
CA GLY A 44 -10.16 12.96 -17.48
C GLY A 44 -10.95 11.65 -17.39
N TYR A 45 -10.55 10.70 -16.54
CA TYR A 45 -11.20 9.39 -16.42
C TYR A 45 -11.32 8.90 -14.96
N PRO A 46 -12.34 8.08 -14.65
CA PRO A 46 -12.51 7.52 -13.31
C PRO A 46 -11.31 6.64 -12.95
N GLY A 47 -10.67 6.93 -11.81
CA GLY A 47 -9.49 6.22 -11.30
C GLY A 47 -8.15 6.94 -11.54
N GLY A 48 -8.09 7.90 -12.46
CA GLY A 48 -6.84 8.63 -12.69
C GLY A 48 -6.34 9.49 -11.50
N PRO A 49 -7.19 10.06 -10.62
CA PRO A 49 -6.71 10.66 -9.37
C PRO A 49 -5.90 9.67 -8.50
N ASN A 50 -6.34 8.41 -8.41
CA ASN A 50 -5.60 7.37 -7.68
C ASN A 50 -4.28 7.05 -8.37
N GLU A 51 -4.25 7.06 -9.71
CA GLU A 51 -3.03 6.85 -10.47
C GLU A 51 -2.00 7.94 -10.21
N VAL A 52 -2.42 9.21 -10.19
CA VAL A 52 -1.55 10.36 -9.85
C VAL A 52 -0.97 10.21 -8.44
N ILE A 53 -1.83 9.90 -7.46
CA ILE A 53 -1.41 9.71 -6.06
C ILE A 53 -0.43 8.53 -5.97
N SER A 54 -0.70 7.43 -6.68
CA SER A 54 0.18 6.25 -6.69
C SER A 54 1.55 6.55 -7.30
N ARG A 55 1.61 7.31 -8.39
CA ARG A 55 2.87 7.71 -9.05
C ARG A 55 3.68 8.66 -8.18
N PHE A 56 3.00 9.55 -7.45
CA PHE A 56 3.65 10.41 -6.44
C PHE A 56 4.23 9.58 -5.29
N LEU A 57 3.44 8.67 -4.71
CA LEU A 57 3.88 7.78 -3.62
C LEU A 57 5.01 6.85 -4.07
N SER A 58 5.02 6.45 -5.35
CA SER A 58 6.07 5.60 -5.89
C SER A 58 7.44 6.26 -5.90
N GLN A 59 7.54 7.60 -5.87
CA GLN A 59 8.84 8.30 -5.77
C GLN A 59 9.59 7.93 -4.47
N PHE A 60 8.86 7.59 -3.41
CA PHE A 60 9.46 7.15 -2.14
C PHE A 60 10.04 5.73 -2.22
N PHE A 61 9.77 4.96 -3.28
CA PHE A 61 10.41 3.66 -3.52
C PHE A 61 11.84 3.77 -4.04
N TYR A 62 12.32 4.98 -4.36
CA TYR A 62 13.71 5.20 -4.74
C TYR A 62 14.70 4.77 -3.62
N HIS A 63 14.32 4.97 -2.35
CA HIS A 63 15.05 4.39 -1.22
C HIS A 63 14.26 3.23 -0.60
N SER A 64 14.94 2.09 -0.38
CA SER A 64 14.32 0.86 0.13
C SER A 64 13.62 1.06 1.48
N TRP A 65 14.20 1.86 2.39
CA TRP A 65 13.64 2.10 3.72
C TRP A 65 12.39 2.98 3.70
N THR A 66 12.38 4.07 2.93
CA THR A 66 11.20 4.93 2.79
C THR A 66 10.07 4.20 2.09
N GLY A 67 10.41 3.35 1.12
CA GLY A 67 9.44 2.53 0.43
C GLY A 67 8.79 1.47 1.32
N ALA A 68 9.60 0.81 2.15
CA ALA A 68 9.08 -0.18 3.09
C ALA A 68 8.17 0.48 4.13
N LEU A 69 8.54 1.67 4.61
CA LEU A 69 7.73 2.46 5.53
C LEU A 69 6.38 2.83 4.91
N LEU A 70 6.39 3.32 3.66
CA LEU A 70 5.18 3.68 2.94
C LEU A 70 4.25 2.49 2.72
N LEU A 71 4.77 1.34 2.28
CA LEU A 71 3.98 0.11 2.12
C LEU A 71 3.36 -0.36 3.43
N VAL A 72 4.12 -0.29 4.52
CA VAL A 72 3.62 -0.62 5.85
C VAL A 72 2.50 0.32 6.28
N LEU A 73 2.61 1.62 6.01
CA LEU A 73 1.54 2.59 6.30
C LEU A 73 0.28 2.31 5.48
N VAL A 74 0.43 1.99 4.19
CA VAL A 74 -0.70 1.60 3.33
C VAL A 74 -1.38 0.35 3.88
N PHE A 75 -0.62 -0.69 4.20
CA PHE A 75 -1.17 -1.93 4.77
C PHE A 75 -1.83 -1.69 6.14
N ALA A 76 -1.22 -0.86 6.99
CA ALA A 76 -1.81 -0.47 8.26
C ALA A 76 -3.15 0.26 8.07
N SER A 77 -3.22 1.18 7.10
CA SER A 77 -4.46 1.87 6.75
C SER A 77 -5.54 0.89 6.27
N VAL A 78 -5.19 -0.05 5.39
CA VAL A 78 -6.14 -1.08 4.89
C VAL A 78 -6.66 -1.95 6.03
N THR A 79 -5.78 -2.44 6.91
CA THR A 79 -6.21 -3.25 8.06
C THR A 79 -7.09 -2.46 9.04
N TRP A 80 -6.80 -1.17 9.22
CA TRP A 80 -7.60 -0.28 10.07
C TRP A 80 -9.00 -0.06 9.48
N ASN A 81 -9.08 0.28 8.20
CA ASN A 81 -10.36 0.45 7.50
C ASN A 81 -11.18 -0.84 7.49
N THR A 82 -10.55 -1.99 7.24
CA THR A 82 -11.21 -3.30 7.31
C THR A 82 -11.78 -3.56 8.70
N LYS A 83 -11.01 -3.24 9.75
CA LYS A 83 -11.47 -3.38 11.14
C LYS A 83 -12.66 -2.47 11.45
N LEU A 84 -12.66 -1.23 10.96
CA LEU A 84 -13.79 -0.32 11.10
C LEU A 84 -15.04 -0.84 10.38
N LEU A 85 -14.89 -1.34 9.15
CA LEU A 85 -15.98 -1.97 8.39
C LEU A 85 -16.57 -3.18 9.13
N ILE A 86 -15.72 -4.10 9.60
CA ILE A 86 -16.17 -5.27 10.37
C ILE A 86 -16.92 -4.85 11.63
N ARG A 87 -16.43 -3.82 12.34
CA ARG A 87 -17.11 -3.27 13.53
C ARG A 87 -18.45 -2.65 13.20
N SER A 88 -18.56 -1.98 12.05
CA SER A 88 -19.83 -1.37 11.61
C SER A 88 -20.88 -2.42 11.26
N ILE A 89 -20.47 -3.57 10.71
CA ILE A 89 -21.39 -4.63 10.28
C ILE A 89 -21.72 -5.58 11.43
N ASN A 90 -20.74 -5.87 12.30
CA ASN A 90 -20.88 -6.86 13.36
C ASN A 90 -20.38 -6.29 14.70
N SER A 91 -21.29 -5.62 15.42
CA SER A 91 -20.98 -4.95 16.68
C SER A 91 -20.66 -5.92 17.83
N ASN A 92 -20.97 -7.21 17.69
CA ASN A 92 -21.10 -8.11 18.84
C ASN A 92 -20.11 -9.27 18.91
N ARG A 93 -19.24 -9.47 17.91
CA ARG A 93 -18.21 -10.53 17.96
C ARG A 93 -16.84 -10.02 17.54
N PRO A 94 -15.80 -10.19 18.38
CA PRO A 94 -14.43 -9.97 17.95
C PRO A 94 -14.03 -11.11 17.00
N LEU A 95 -14.20 -10.91 15.69
CA LEU A 95 -13.57 -11.75 14.68
C LEU A 95 -12.06 -11.51 14.77
N LEU A 96 -11.42 -12.31 15.61
CA LEU A 96 -9.98 -12.31 15.79
C LEU A 96 -9.34 -12.65 14.43
N PHE A 97 -8.48 -11.76 13.95
CA PHE A 97 -7.62 -11.92 12.78
C PHE A 97 -8.25 -11.80 11.38
N LEU A 98 -9.57 -11.65 11.22
CA LEU A 98 -10.16 -11.47 9.87
C LEU A 98 -9.65 -10.18 9.18
N HIS A 99 -9.36 -9.14 9.96
CA HIS A 99 -8.82 -7.89 9.45
C HIS A 99 -7.38 -8.00 8.91
N LEU A 100 -6.67 -9.12 9.12
CA LEU A 100 -5.32 -9.38 8.59
C LEU A 100 -5.34 -10.06 7.23
N VAL A 101 -6.47 -10.64 6.82
CA VAL A 101 -6.60 -11.33 5.53
C VAL A 101 -6.29 -10.37 4.36
N PRO A 102 -6.81 -9.13 4.32
CA PRO A 102 -6.51 -8.22 3.21
C PRO A 102 -5.02 -7.83 3.16
N SER A 103 -4.39 -7.56 4.30
CA SER A 103 -2.96 -7.22 4.33
C SER A 103 -2.06 -8.37 3.92
N ALA A 104 -2.40 -9.61 4.31
CA ALA A 104 -1.64 -10.79 3.90
C ALA A 104 -1.74 -11.02 2.39
N PHE A 105 -2.94 -10.82 1.81
CA PHE A 105 -3.16 -10.91 0.36
C PHE A 105 -2.39 -9.82 -0.41
N LEU A 106 -2.38 -8.58 0.08
CA LEU A 106 -1.62 -7.49 -0.52
C LEU A 106 -0.11 -7.73 -0.47
N LEU A 107 0.39 -8.29 0.63
CA LEU A 107 1.81 -8.65 0.76
C LEU A 107 2.21 -9.74 -0.25
N ALA A 108 1.38 -10.76 -0.40
CA ALA A 108 1.59 -11.80 -1.42
C ALA A 108 1.58 -11.19 -2.83
N SER A 109 0.63 -10.30 -3.13
CA SER A 109 0.51 -9.66 -4.44
C SER A 109 1.70 -8.75 -4.79
N HIS A 110 2.28 -8.06 -3.80
CA HIS A 110 3.48 -7.24 -4.01
C HIS A 110 4.78 -8.05 -4.15
N SER A 111 4.75 -9.36 -3.89
CA SER A 111 5.93 -10.22 -4.08
C SER A 111 6.29 -10.43 -5.55
N ASP A 112 5.35 -10.18 -6.48
CA ASP A 112 5.56 -10.31 -7.93
C ASP A 112 6.13 -9.05 -8.59
N TYR A 113 6.37 -7.95 -7.83
CA TYR A 113 6.92 -6.65 -8.28
C TYR A 113 6.14 -5.91 -9.38
N LYS A 114 5.19 -6.57 -10.04
CA LYS A 114 4.35 -6.05 -11.13
C LYS A 114 3.04 -5.44 -10.65
N PHE A 115 2.70 -5.61 -9.37
CA PHE A 115 1.44 -5.12 -8.82
C PHE A 115 1.53 -3.59 -8.60
N PRO A 116 0.76 -2.78 -9.36
CA PRO A 116 0.84 -1.33 -9.26
C PRO A 116 0.20 -0.82 -7.97
N LEU A 117 0.82 0.20 -7.37
CA LEU A 117 0.30 0.87 -6.17
C LEU A 117 -1.12 1.46 -6.37
N ALA A 118 -1.48 1.84 -7.60
CA ALA A 118 -2.80 2.41 -7.88
C ALA A 118 -3.96 1.48 -7.45
N LEU A 119 -3.75 0.16 -7.52
CA LEU A 119 -4.76 -0.84 -7.16
C LEU A 119 -4.91 -1.05 -5.65
N THR A 120 -3.98 -0.57 -4.82
CA THR A 120 -4.11 -0.66 -3.36
C THR A 120 -4.77 0.56 -2.74
N LEU A 121 -4.81 1.68 -3.47
CA LEU A 121 -5.30 2.97 -2.99
C LEU A 121 -6.78 3.23 -3.35
N GLY A 122 -7.39 2.40 -4.19
CA GLY A 122 -8.76 2.56 -4.71
C GLY A 122 -9.73 1.48 -4.25
#